data_AF-A0A7W8SVU3-F1
#
_entry.id   AF-A0A7W8SVU3-F1
#
_cell.length_a   1.000
_cell.length_b   1.000
_cell.length_c   1.000
_cell.angle_alpha   90.00
_cell.angle_beta   90.00
_cell.angle_gamma   90.00
#
_symmetry.space_group_name_H-M   'P 1'
#
loop_
_entity.id
_entity.type
_entity.pdbx_description
1 polymer ?
#
loop_
_entity_poly.entity_id
_entity_poly.type
_entity_poly.pdbx_seq_one_letter_code
_entity_poly.pdbx_strand_id
1 'polypeptide(L)'
;MSDGERTYSIYQIRNLLTDMAYVGATCESLQKRFGRHFREPNSLVGQAMRAIGKSMFVIELLEACPNQTVAYSREQFHIARLATLSPSGYNRTIGGAGVPGLVGDGVLRRREALDRGETSKNAATSQRLARAWQDPAFRERMTAKAKATARRTASDRAERMRRRWQDPEYRARMAQHFEKGLDVRRAKLIERNRAQKRVSNGGR
;
A
#
# COMPACT_ATOMS: atom_id res chain seq x y z
N MET A 1 13.14 -35.31 2.47
CA MET A 1 12.19 -34.33 3.02
C MET A 1 11.77 -33.46 1.86
N SER A 2 10.53 -33.58 1.38
CA SER A 2 10.03 -32.82 0.24
C SER A 2 9.91 -31.35 0.65
N ASP A 3 10.75 -30.48 0.08
CA ASP A 3 10.53 -29.04 0.07
C ASP A 3 9.20 -28.80 -0.64
N GLY A 4 8.12 -28.68 0.12
CA GLY A 4 6.79 -28.40 -0.43
C GLY A 4 6.84 -27.09 -1.19
N GLU A 5 6.70 -27.15 -2.51
CA GLU A 5 6.63 -25.98 -3.39
C GLU A 5 5.53 -25.04 -2.90
N ARG A 6 5.94 -23.96 -2.23
CA ARG A 6 5.02 -22.95 -1.73
C ARG A 6 4.68 -22.00 -2.87
N THR A 7 3.42 -22.05 -3.31
CA THR A 7 2.87 -21.10 -4.28
C THR A 7 2.60 -19.75 -3.62
N TYR A 8 2.63 -18.71 -4.45
CA TYR A 8 2.41 -17.33 -4.04
C TYR A 8 1.33 -16.69 -4.91
N SER A 9 0.58 -15.76 -4.33
CA SER A 9 -0.42 -14.94 -4.98
C SER A 9 0.05 -13.49 -5.00
N ILE A 10 0.12 -12.90 -6.19
CA ILE A 10 0.24 -11.46 -6.39
C ILE A 10 -1.15 -10.86 -6.37
N TYR A 11 -1.35 -9.83 -5.57
CA TYR A 11 -2.65 -9.18 -5.41
C TYR A 11 -2.54 -7.67 -5.48
N GLN A 12 -3.67 -7.04 -5.79
CA GLN A 12 -3.87 -5.62 -5.65
C GLN A 12 -4.90 -5.34 -4.56
N ILE A 13 -4.64 -4.35 -3.72
CA ILE A 13 -5.64 -3.71 -2.88
C ILE A 13 -5.94 -2.34 -3.48
N ARG A 14 -7.14 -2.15 -4.03
CA ARG A 14 -7.58 -0.91 -4.66
C ARG A 14 -8.45 -0.10 -3.69
N ASN A 15 -8.12 1.17 -3.53
CA ASN A 15 -9.05 2.13 -2.93
C ASN A 15 -10.17 2.41 -3.94
N LEU A 16 -11.42 2.36 -3.54
CA LEU A 16 -12.55 2.60 -4.45
C LEU A 16 -12.79 4.10 -4.66
N LEU A 17 -12.45 4.95 -3.69
CA LEU A 17 -12.63 6.40 -3.79
C LEU A 17 -11.57 7.12 -4.62
N THR A 18 -10.44 6.45 -4.86
CA THR A 18 -9.27 7.04 -5.55
C THR A 18 -8.66 6.01 -6.49
N ASP A 19 -7.77 6.42 -7.38
CA ASP A 19 -7.04 5.48 -8.24
C ASP A 19 -5.82 4.86 -7.55
N MET A 20 -5.67 5.08 -6.24
CA MET A 20 -4.54 4.57 -5.49
C MET A 20 -4.72 3.09 -5.19
N ALA A 21 -3.65 2.34 -5.36
CA ALA A 21 -3.61 0.93 -5.04
C ALA A 21 -2.32 0.54 -4.33
N TYR A 22 -2.37 -0.64 -3.71
CA TYR A 22 -1.23 -1.35 -3.16
C TYR A 22 -1.09 -2.67 -3.92
N VAL A 23 0.12 -3.06 -4.29
CA VAL A 23 0.44 -4.39 -4.82
C VAL A 23 1.29 -5.13 -3.80
N GLY A 24 1.04 -6.42 -3.62
CA GLY A 24 1.88 -7.26 -2.78
C GLY A 24 1.87 -8.72 -3.20
N ALA A 25 2.84 -9.48 -2.70
CA ALA A 25 2.86 -10.94 -2.75
C ALA A 25 2.46 -11.57 -1.41
N THR A 26 1.86 -12.77 -1.43
CA THR A 26 1.58 -13.57 -0.23
C THR A 26 1.48 -15.06 -0.55
N CYS A 27 1.86 -15.92 0.40
CA CYS A 27 1.58 -17.35 0.37
C CYS A 27 0.36 -17.73 1.26
N GLU A 28 -0.29 -16.73 1.86
CA GLU A 28 -1.52 -16.91 2.64
C GLU A 28 -2.74 -16.58 1.77
N SER A 29 -3.94 -16.93 2.21
CA SER A 29 -5.17 -16.45 1.57
C SER A 29 -5.23 -14.91 1.54
N LEU A 30 -5.79 -14.35 0.47
CA LEU A 30 -5.96 -12.90 0.30
C LEU A 30 -6.70 -12.26 1.48
N GLN A 31 -7.74 -12.90 2.01
CA GLN A 31 -8.53 -12.39 3.13
C GLN A 31 -7.71 -12.23 4.41
N LYS A 32 -6.86 -13.22 4.73
CA LYS A 32 -5.91 -13.14 5.86
C LYS A 32 -4.94 -11.97 5.66
N ARG A 33 -4.38 -11.84 4.46
CA ARG A 33 -3.42 -10.77 4.13
C ARG A 33 -4.06 -9.37 4.19
N PHE A 34 -5.28 -9.23 3.67
CA PHE A 34 -6.09 -8.02 3.74
C PHE A 34 -6.38 -7.62 5.20
N GLY A 35 -6.70 -8.60 6.05
CA GLY A 35 -6.85 -8.39 7.49
C GLY A 35 -5.55 -7.92 8.17
N ARG A 36 -4.40 -8.47 7.78
CA ARG A 36 -3.08 -8.06 8.31
C ARG A 36 -2.78 -6.60 7.95
N HIS A 37 -2.99 -6.21 6.68
CA HIS A 37 -2.81 -4.81 6.25
C HIS A 37 -3.63 -3.83 7.10
N PHE A 38 -4.89 -4.18 7.42
CA PHE A 38 -5.74 -3.35 8.26
C PHE A 38 -5.23 -3.18 9.70
N ARG A 39 -4.55 -4.18 10.26
CA ARG A 39 -4.00 -4.13 11.63
C ARG A 39 -2.61 -3.51 11.71
N GLU A 40 -1.82 -3.61 10.63
CA GLU A 40 -0.45 -3.10 10.57
C GLU A 40 -0.43 -1.56 10.71
N PRO A 41 0.17 -0.99 11.78
CA PRO A 41 0.20 0.46 11.99
C PRO A 41 0.97 1.18 10.89
N ASN A 42 2.04 0.56 10.39
CA ASN A 42 2.95 1.15 9.41
C ASN A 42 2.56 0.88 7.94
N SER A 43 1.44 0.21 7.68
CA SER A 43 0.97 0.02 6.30
C SER A 43 0.25 1.26 5.80
N LEU A 44 0.72 1.89 4.70
CA LEU A 44 0.04 3.07 4.13
C LEU A 44 -1.40 2.74 3.70
N VAL A 45 -1.59 1.59 3.05
CA VAL A 45 -2.93 1.10 2.69
C VAL A 45 -3.77 0.81 3.95
N GLY A 46 -3.16 0.25 5.00
CA GLY A 46 -3.82 0.03 6.29
C GLY A 46 -4.26 1.32 6.97
N GLN A 47 -3.41 2.36 6.97
CA GLN A 47 -3.75 3.69 7.48
C GLN A 47 -4.92 4.30 6.70
N ALA A 48 -4.89 4.21 5.36
CA ALA A 48 -6.00 4.68 4.52
C ALA A 48 -7.30 3.91 4.81
N MET A 49 -7.24 2.58 4.95
CA MET A 49 -8.41 1.77 5.35
C MET A 49 -8.99 2.18 6.69
N ARG A 50 -8.16 2.51 7.67
CA ARG A 50 -8.62 2.99 8.99
C ARG A 50 -9.25 4.38 8.90
N ALA A 51 -8.73 5.24 8.01
CA ALA A 51 -9.25 6.60 7.82
C ALA A 51 -10.62 6.65 7.14
N ILE A 52 -10.82 5.94 6.02
CA ILE A 52 -12.07 6.04 5.22
C ILE A 52 -12.99 4.81 5.35
N GLY A 53 -12.49 3.74 5.96
CA GLY A 53 -13.20 2.49 6.18
C GLY A 53 -12.71 1.35 5.29
N LYS A 54 -12.55 0.17 5.88
CA LYS A 54 -12.09 -1.05 5.20
C LYS A 54 -12.98 -1.47 4.02
N SER A 55 -14.28 -1.15 4.06
CA SER A 55 -15.23 -1.44 2.98
C SER A 55 -15.01 -0.60 1.71
N MET A 56 -14.24 0.49 1.80
CA MET A 56 -13.85 1.31 0.64
C MET A 56 -12.64 0.74 -0.11
N PHE A 57 -12.25 -0.49 0.21
CA PHE A 57 -11.12 -1.18 -0.41
C PHE A 57 -11.53 -2.58 -0.83
N VAL A 58 -11.01 -2.99 -1.98
CA VAL A 58 -11.16 -4.36 -2.49
C VAL A 58 -9.79 -4.98 -2.68
N ILE A 59 -9.67 -6.27 -2.39
CA ILE A 59 -8.47 -7.06 -2.69
C ILE A 59 -8.79 -8.03 -3.83
N GLU A 60 -7.93 -8.05 -4.84
CA GLU A 60 -8.11 -8.86 -6.05
C GLU A 60 -6.81 -9.61 -6.37
N LEU A 61 -6.95 -10.85 -6.82
CA LEU A 61 -5.82 -11.64 -7.32
C LEU A 61 -5.41 -11.07 -8.69
N LEU A 62 -4.12 -10.78 -8.86
CA LEU A 62 -3.53 -10.42 -10.15
C LEU A 62 -2.93 -11.64 -10.83
N GLU A 63 -2.20 -12.47 -10.08
CA GLU A 63 -1.41 -13.56 -10.64
C GLU A 63 -1.06 -14.61 -9.59
N ALA A 64 -1.03 -15.89 -9.96
CA ALA A 64 -0.49 -16.97 -9.15
C ALA A 64 0.93 -17.29 -9.63
N CYS A 65 1.87 -17.44 -8.70
CA CYS A 65 3.27 -17.73 -8.97
C CYS A 65 3.70 -19.04 -8.30
N PRO A 66 4.48 -19.89 -8.98
CA PRO A 66 4.85 -21.21 -8.47
C PRO A 66 5.82 -21.14 -7.29
N ASN A 67 6.63 -20.08 -7.20
CA ASN A 67 7.62 -19.90 -6.16
C ASN A 67 7.85 -18.42 -5.84
N GLN A 68 8.62 -18.17 -4.78
CA GLN A 68 8.91 -16.86 -4.24
C GLN A 68 9.70 -15.97 -5.22
N THR A 69 10.68 -16.54 -5.92
CA THR A 69 11.53 -15.82 -6.88
C THR A 69 10.70 -15.22 -8.00
N VAL A 70 9.81 -16.02 -8.59
CA VAL A 70 8.86 -15.55 -9.61
C VAL A 70 7.94 -14.50 -8.99
N ALA A 71 7.39 -14.75 -7.80
CA ALA A 71 6.48 -13.81 -7.14
C ALA A 71 7.11 -12.42 -6.92
N TYR A 72 8.40 -12.35 -6.58
CA TYR A 72 9.10 -11.08 -6.38
C TYR A 72 9.28 -10.29 -7.67
N SER A 73 9.68 -10.95 -8.76
CA SER A 73 9.76 -10.32 -10.08
C SER A 73 8.39 -9.81 -10.53
N ARG A 74 7.33 -10.60 -10.32
CA ARG A 74 5.95 -10.23 -10.69
C ARG A 74 5.38 -9.12 -9.81
N GLU A 75 5.69 -9.09 -8.52
CA GLU A 75 5.34 -7.98 -7.63
C GLU A 75 5.93 -6.67 -8.14
N GLN A 76 7.22 -6.64 -8.49
CA GLN A 76 7.91 -5.47 -9.04
C GLN A 76 7.28 -5.01 -10.36
N PHE A 77 7.01 -5.96 -11.27
CA PHE A 77 6.34 -5.70 -12.54
C PHE A 77 4.99 -5.02 -12.35
N HIS A 78 4.13 -5.56 -11.47
CA HIS A 78 2.80 -5.01 -11.22
C HIS A 78 2.85 -3.68 -10.46
N ILE A 79 3.81 -3.48 -9.54
CA ILE A 79 4.02 -2.18 -8.87
C ILE A 79 4.31 -1.08 -9.89
N ALA A 80 5.22 -1.35 -10.84
CA ALA A 80 5.58 -0.42 -11.89
C ALA A 80 4.43 -0.19 -12.88
N ARG A 81 3.82 -1.28 -13.40
CA ARG A 81 2.72 -1.23 -14.37
C ARG A 81 1.51 -0.45 -13.86
N LEU A 82 1.19 -0.60 -12.57
CA LEU A 82 0.01 0.01 -11.94
C LEU A 82 0.35 1.31 -11.20
N ALA A 83 1.60 1.79 -11.29
CA ALA A 83 2.08 3.03 -10.67
C ALA A 83 1.71 3.16 -9.18
N THR A 84 1.89 2.09 -8.40
CA THR A 84 1.40 2.00 -7.01
C THR A 84 2.36 2.56 -5.96
N LEU A 85 3.50 3.12 -6.35
CA LEU A 85 4.43 3.77 -5.44
C LEU A 85 3.86 5.06 -4.85
N SER A 86 4.05 5.27 -3.56
CA SER A 86 3.78 6.54 -2.89
C SER A 86 4.61 7.66 -3.54
N PRO A 87 4.02 8.84 -3.85
CA PRO A 87 2.70 9.33 -3.40
C PRO A 87 1.51 8.94 -4.29
N SER A 88 1.73 8.30 -5.44
CA SER A 88 0.68 7.96 -6.41
C SER A 88 -0.09 6.67 -6.06
N GLY A 89 0.45 5.83 -5.18
CA GLY A 89 -0.23 4.68 -4.57
C GLY A 89 0.25 4.43 -3.14
N TYR A 90 0.09 3.20 -2.65
CA TYR A 90 0.37 2.82 -1.26
C TYR A 90 1.66 2.01 -1.05
N ASN A 91 2.32 1.56 -2.12
CA ASN A 91 3.61 0.88 -2.01
C ASN A 91 4.70 1.87 -1.58
N ARG A 92 5.50 1.51 -0.57
CA ARG A 92 6.63 2.31 -0.11
C ARG A 92 7.91 2.05 -0.91
N THR A 93 8.01 0.86 -1.50
CA THR A 93 9.18 0.38 -2.20
C THR A 93 8.75 -0.29 -3.50
N ILE A 94 9.69 -0.52 -4.41
CA ILE A 94 9.46 -1.17 -5.69
C ILE A 94 9.09 -2.66 -5.58
N GLY A 95 9.10 -3.27 -4.39
CA GLY A 95 8.86 -4.69 -4.16
C GLY A 95 10.12 -5.56 -4.22
N GLY A 96 9.95 -6.89 -4.17
CA GLY A 96 11.02 -7.88 -4.36
C GLY A 96 11.81 -8.29 -3.12
N ALA A 97 11.25 -8.03 -1.93
CA ALA A 97 11.79 -8.38 -0.62
C ALA A 97 13.31 -8.21 -0.42
N GLY A 98 13.80 -6.97 -0.56
CA GLY A 98 15.13 -6.60 -0.04
C GLY A 98 15.64 -5.25 -0.51
N VAL A 99 15.41 -4.22 0.30
CA VAL A 99 15.88 -2.81 0.21
C VAL A 99 15.38 -2.01 -1.01
N PRO A 100 14.74 -0.84 -0.82
CA PRO A 100 14.32 0.01 -1.94
C PRO A 100 15.49 0.35 -2.89
N GLY A 101 15.35 -0.03 -4.16
CA GLY A 101 16.14 0.52 -5.27
C GLY A 101 17.05 -0.43 -6.06
N LEU A 102 17.08 -1.75 -5.81
CA LEU A 102 17.82 -2.69 -6.67
C LEU A 102 16.91 -3.80 -7.22
N VAL A 103 17.09 -4.11 -8.49
CA VAL A 103 16.38 -5.15 -9.26
C VAL A 103 17.41 -6.19 -9.73
N GLY A 104 17.06 -7.48 -9.78
CA GLY A 104 17.92 -8.55 -10.34
C GLY A 104 19.23 -8.81 -9.57
N ASP A 105 20.31 -9.16 -10.29
CA ASP A 105 21.69 -9.37 -9.80
C ASP A 105 22.15 -8.35 -8.75
N GLY A 106 21.60 -7.13 -8.79
CA GLY A 106 21.86 -6.11 -7.80
C GLY A 106 21.55 -6.53 -6.36
N VAL A 107 20.54 -7.39 -6.14
CA VAL A 107 20.17 -7.89 -4.80
C VAL A 107 21.20 -8.89 -4.27
N LEU A 108 21.66 -9.82 -5.13
CA LEU A 108 22.72 -10.77 -4.81
C LEU A 108 24.04 -10.05 -4.57
N ARG A 109 24.45 -9.16 -5.50
CA ARG A 109 25.65 -8.32 -5.35
C ARG A 109 25.59 -7.45 -4.11
N ARG A 110 24.41 -6.92 -3.74
CA ARG A 110 24.24 -6.13 -2.51
C ARG A 110 24.30 -7.00 -1.26
N ARG A 111 23.77 -8.22 -1.29
CA ARG A 111 23.88 -9.15 -0.15
C ARG A 111 25.31 -9.62 0.03
N GLU A 112 26.01 -9.98 -1.05
CA GLU A 112 27.45 -10.23 -1.05
C GLU A 112 28.25 -9.02 -0.59
N ALA A 113 27.86 -7.80 -0.99
CA ALA A 113 28.47 -6.57 -0.50
C ALA A 113 28.16 -6.33 0.98
N LEU A 114 26.96 -6.65 1.49
CA LEU A 114 26.62 -6.57 2.91
C LEU A 114 27.42 -7.57 3.75
N ASP A 115 27.52 -8.81 3.27
CA ASP A 115 28.28 -9.89 3.91
C ASP A 115 29.79 -9.59 3.88
N ARG A 116 30.27 -8.83 2.88
CA ARG A 116 31.61 -8.22 2.82
C ARG A 116 31.75 -6.88 3.56
N GLY A 117 30.68 -6.34 4.16
CA GLY A 117 30.68 -5.06 4.89
C GLY A 117 30.71 -3.78 4.03
N GLU A 118 30.50 -3.89 2.72
CA GLU A 118 30.67 -2.85 1.71
C GLU A 118 29.45 -1.92 1.52
N THR A 119 28.28 -2.18 2.12
CA THR A 119 27.11 -1.27 2.05
C THR A 119 26.73 -0.62 3.36
N SER A 120 27.73 -0.14 4.08
CA SER A 120 27.49 1.06 4.89
C SER A 120 27.47 2.26 3.93
N LYS A 121 26.40 3.05 3.93
CA LYS A 121 26.46 4.41 3.34
C LYS A 121 27.74 5.04 3.88
N ASN A 122 28.73 5.35 3.03
CA ASN A 122 30.00 5.96 3.48
C ASN A 122 29.66 7.00 4.55
N ALA A 123 30.17 6.82 5.77
CA ALA A 123 29.80 7.64 6.92
C ALA A 123 29.95 9.14 6.59
N ALA A 124 30.93 9.47 5.74
CA ALA A 124 31.15 10.79 5.15
C ALA A 124 29.96 11.35 4.34
N THR A 125 29.30 10.53 3.50
CA THR A 125 28.13 10.96 2.69
C THR A 125 26.91 11.21 3.58
N SER A 126 26.70 10.36 4.60
CA SER A 126 25.63 10.55 5.59
C SER A 126 25.87 11.80 6.45
N GLN A 127 27.10 12.00 6.91
CA GLN A 127 27.51 13.20 7.66
C GLN A 127 27.38 14.48 6.83
N ARG A 128 27.77 14.45 5.54
CA ARG A 128 27.64 15.61 4.65
C ARG A 128 26.18 16.00 4.45
N LEU A 129 25.29 15.00 4.27
CA LEU A 129 23.86 15.25 4.17
C LEU A 129 23.30 15.78 5.50
N ALA A 130 23.69 15.21 6.64
CA ALA A 130 23.29 15.69 7.96
C ALA A 130 23.70 17.15 8.21
N ARG A 131 24.94 17.53 7.82
CA ARG A 131 25.41 18.93 7.86
C ARG A 131 24.59 19.84 6.94
N ALA A 132 24.29 19.40 5.72
CA ALA A 132 23.43 20.15 4.81
C ALA A 132 22.01 20.36 5.37
N TRP A 133 21.49 19.43 6.17
CA TRP A 133 20.20 19.58 6.85
C TRP A 133 20.22 20.56 8.03
N GLN A 134 21.39 21.04 8.47
CA GLN A 134 21.49 22.13 9.45
C GLN A 134 21.31 23.50 8.80
N ASP A 135 21.61 23.63 7.49
CA ASP A 135 21.43 24.86 6.72
C ASP A 135 19.94 25.14 6.44
N PRO A 136 19.36 26.25 6.97
CA PRO A 136 17.97 26.62 6.73
C PRO A 136 17.62 26.77 5.24
N ALA A 137 18.52 27.33 4.44
CA ALA A 137 18.27 27.55 3.01
C ALA A 137 18.20 26.22 2.25
N PHE A 138 19.06 25.26 2.60
CA PHE A 138 19.00 23.92 2.07
C PHE A 138 17.69 23.19 2.45
N ARG A 139 17.28 23.29 3.73
CA ARG A 139 16.01 22.70 4.21
C ARG A 139 14.80 23.28 3.49
N GLU A 140 14.77 24.60 3.32
CA GLU A 140 13.68 25.29 2.63
C GLU A 140 13.61 24.85 1.17
N ARG A 141 14.73 24.86 0.44
CA ARG A 141 14.80 24.39 -0.94
C ARG A 141 14.30 22.95 -1.09
N MET A 142 14.72 22.06 -0.20
CA MET A 142 14.30 20.66 -0.22
C MET A 142 12.80 20.50 0.09
N THR A 143 12.29 21.27 1.04
CA THR A 143 10.88 21.29 1.43
C THR A 143 10.01 21.87 0.32
N ALA A 144 10.44 22.96 -0.33
CA ALA A 144 9.79 23.58 -1.46
C ALA A 144 9.71 22.63 -2.65
N LYS A 145 10.82 21.92 -2.97
CA LYS A 145 10.86 20.90 -4.03
C LYS A 145 9.91 19.74 -3.74
N ALA A 146 9.87 19.27 -2.49
CA ALA A 146 8.93 18.23 -2.07
C ALA A 146 7.46 18.69 -2.20
N LYS A 147 7.14 19.91 -1.75
CA LYS A 147 5.79 20.51 -1.89
C LYS A 147 5.40 20.70 -3.35
N ALA A 148 6.29 21.19 -4.20
CA ALA A 148 6.04 21.38 -5.63
C ALA A 148 5.73 20.05 -6.33
N THR A 149 6.52 19.02 -6.02
CA THR A 149 6.31 17.67 -6.54
C THR A 149 4.95 17.12 -6.08
N ALA A 150 4.64 17.24 -4.78
CA ALA A 150 3.36 16.82 -4.22
C ALA A 150 2.17 17.52 -4.89
N ARG A 151 2.24 18.85 -5.09
CA ARG A 151 1.20 19.64 -5.78
C ARG A 151 0.96 19.16 -7.20
N ARG A 152 2.03 18.95 -7.98
CA ARG A 152 1.93 18.43 -9.36
C ARG A 152 1.24 17.06 -9.36
N THR A 153 1.71 16.13 -8.53
CA THR A 153 1.11 14.79 -8.45
C THR A 153 -0.35 14.80 -8.00
N ALA A 154 -0.74 15.74 -7.13
CA ALA A 154 -2.12 15.91 -6.69
C ALA A 154 -3.01 16.49 -7.81
N SER A 155 -2.50 17.41 -8.63
CA SER A 155 -3.21 17.99 -9.78
C SER A 155 -3.50 16.94 -10.84
N ASP A 156 -2.49 16.20 -11.28
CA ASP A 156 -2.64 15.13 -12.28
C ASP A 156 -3.64 14.06 -11.80
N ARG A 157 -3.63 13.78 -10.49
CA ARG A 157 -4.59 12.86 -9.85
C ARG A 157 -6.02 13.41 -9.89
N ALA A 158 -6.22 14.69 -9.57
CA ALA A 158 -7.53 15.32 -9.59
C ALA A 158 -8.12 15.35 -11.01
N GLU A 159 -7.30 15.52 -12.04
CA GLU A 159 -7.74 15.43 -13.43
C GLU A 159 -8.16 14.01 -13.83
N ARG A 160 -7.34 12.99 -13.52
CA ARG A 160 -7.71 11.59 -13.78
C ARG A 160 -9.02 11.19 -13.11
N MET A 161 -9.22 11.62 -11.86
CA MET A 161 -10.48 11.41 -11.13
C MET A 161 -11.65 12.10 -11.82
N ARG A 162 -11.52 13.38 -12.19
CA ARG A 162 -12.60 14.09 -12.91
C ARG A 162 -13.02 13.35 -14.18
N ARG A 163 -12.06 12.84 -14.96
CA ARG A 163 -12.35 12.04 -16.16
C ARG A 163 -13.12 10.75 -15.84
N ARG A 164 -12.71 10.00 -14.80
CA ARG A 164 -13.43 8.78 -14.37
C ARG A 164 -14.83 9.07 -13.82
N TRP A 165 -15.02 10.17 -13.10
CA TRP A 165 -16.34 10.55 -12.58
C TRP A 165 -17.31 11.04 -13.67
N GLN A 166 -16.85 11.28 -14.90
CA GLN A 166 -17.72 11.53 -16.05
C GLN A 166 -18.31 10.22 -16.61
N ASP A 167 -17.66 9.07 -16.38
CA ASP A 167 -18.13 7.76 -16.83
C ASP A 167 -19.33 7.28 -15.99
N PRO A 168 -20.52 7.08 -16.59
CA PRO A 168 -21.71 6.60 -15.89
C PRO A 168 -21.55 5.21 -15.27
N GLU A 169 -20.82 4.29 -15.91
CA GLU A 169 -20.61 2.94 -15.38
C GLU A 169 -19.73 2.99 -14.13
N TYR A 170 -18.67 3.79 -14.19
CA TYR A 170 -17.81 4.05 -13.03
C TYR A 170 -18.63 4.62 -11.86
N ARG A 171 -19.48 5.62 -12.13
CA ARG A 171 -20.36 6.22 -11.12
C ARG A 171 -21.34 5.21 -10.51
N ALA A 172 -22.00 4.41 -11.34
CA ALA A 172 -22.96 3.40 -10.88
C ALA A 172 -22.28 2.36 -9.99
N ARG A 173 -21.10 1.86 -10.39
CA ARG A 173 -20.29 0.95 -9.58
C ARG A 173 -19.89 1.59 -8.24
N MET A 174 -19.51 2.86 -8.26
CA MET A 174 -19.17 3.59 -7.03
C MET A 174 -20.38 3.76 -6.11
N ALA A 175 -21.56 4.09 -6.63
CA ALA A 175 -22.80 4.18 -5.86
C ALA A 175 -23.13 2.85 -5.16
N GLN A 176 -23.03 1.73 -5.88
CA GLN A 176 -23.25 0.39 -5.30
C GLN A 176 -22.26 0.08 -4.16
N HIS A 177 -20.99 0.49 -4.29
CA HIS A 177 -20.00 0.29 -3.22
C HIS A 177 -20.28 1.17 -2.00
N PHE A 178 -20.73 2.41 -2.20
CA PHE A 178 -21.16 3.29 -1.10
C PHE A 178 -22.37 2.73 -0.37
N GLU A 179 -23.37 2.25 -1.10
CA GLU A 179 -24.58 1.64 -0.55
C GLU A 179 -24.25 0.41 0.30
N LYS A 180 -23.49 -0.54 -0.25
CA LYS A 180 -22.98 -1.71 0.49
C LYS A 180 -22.17 -1.30 1.73
N GLY A 181 -21.37 -0.24 1.62
CA GLY A 181 -20.58 0.29 2.74
C GLY A 181 -21.44 0.90 3.86
N LEU A 182 -22.52 1.59 3.51
CA LEU A 182 -23.49 2.16 4.46
C LEU A 182 -24.34 1.06 5.11
N ASP A 183 -24.72 0.03 4.37
CA ASP A 183 -25.48 -1.11 4.89
C ASP A 183 -24.68 -1.88 5.94
N VAL A 184 -23.39 -2.13 5.69
CA VAL A 184 -22.51 -2.77 6.70
C VAL A 184 -22.39 -1.91 7.96
N ARG A 185 -22.34 -0.58 7.83
CA ARG A 185 -22.29 0.33 8.99
C ARG A 185 -23.62 0.33 9.76
N ARG A 186 -24.76 0.38 9.06
CA ARG A 186 -26.09 0.29 9.66
C ARG A 186 -26.30 -1.03 10.38
N ALA A 187 -25.93 -2.15 9.78
CA ALA A 187 -26.03 -3.48 10.38
C ALA A 187 -25.21 -3.57 11.69
N LYS A 188 -23.97 -3.09 11.68
CA LYS A 188 -23.13 -3.04 12.90
C LYS A 188 -23.70 -2.13 13.99
N LEU A 189 -24.30 -1.00 13.61
CA LEU A 189 -24.96 -0.10 14.56
C LEU A 189 -26.18 -0.78 15.21
N ILE A 190 -26.97 -1.51 14.42
CA ILE A 190 -28.13 -2.27 14.91
C ILE A 190 -27.68 -3.37 15.88
N GLU A 191 -26.66 -4.15 15.53
CA GLU A 191 -26.10 -5.18 16.42
C GLU A 191 -25.57 -4.58 17.74
N ARG A 192 -24.81 -3.48 17.66
CA ARG A 192 -24.29 -2.78 18.84
C ARG A 192 -25.42 -2.30 19.74
N ASN A 193 -26.45 -1.67 19.17
CA ASN A 193 -27.58 -1.17 19.94
C ASN A 193 -28.41 -2.32 20.56
N ARG A 194 -28.54 -3.46 19.86
CA ARG A 194 -29.15 -4.68 20.41
C ARG A 194 -28.32 -5.28 21.56
N ALA A 195 -27.00 -5.32 21.42
CA ALA A 195 -26.11 -5.79 22.47
C ALA A 195 -26.16 -4.89 23.71
N GLN A 196 -26.17 -3.57 23.53
CA GLN A 196 -26.31 -2.60 24.63
C GLN A 196 -27.66 -2.72 25.36
N LYS A 197 -28.76 -2.91 24.62
CA LYS A 197 -30.08 -3.16 25.21
C LYS A 197 -30.17 -4.48 25.99
N ARG A 198 -29.42 -5.51 25.57
CA ARG A 198 -29.35 -6.79 26.29
C ARG A 198 -28.58 -6.67 27.61
N VAL A 199 -27.50 -5.89 27.63
CA VAL A 199 -26.72 -5.62 28.85
C VAL A 199 -27.53 -4.78 29.85
N SER A 200 -28.33 -3.82 29.39
CA SER A 200 -29.17 -3.00 30.27
C SER A 200 -30.38 -3.73 30.85
N ASN A 201 -30.88 -4.80 30.20
CA ASN A 201 -32.03 -5.58 30.67
C ASN A 201 -31.64 -6.83 31.50
N GLY A 202 -30.36 -7.14 31.62
CA GLY A 202 -29.84 -8.29 32.38
C GLY A 202 -29.35 -7.96 33.79
N GLY A 203 -29.46 -6.70 34.23
CA GLY A 203 -29.16 -6.26 35.59
C GLY A 203 -30.44 -6.03 36.39
N ARG A 204 -31.07 -7.11 36.84
CA ARG A 204 -32.02 -7.14 37.96
C ARG A 204 -31.72 -8.36 38.81
#